data_AF-A0A359FY20-F1
#
_entry.id   AF-A0A359FY20-F1
#
_cell.length_a   1.000
_cell.length_b   1.000
_cell.length_c   1.000
_cell.angle_alpha   90.00
_cell.angle_beta   90.00
_cell.angle_gamma   90.00
#
_symmetry.space_group_name_H-M   'P 1'
#
loop_
_entity.id
_entity.type
_entity.pdbx_description
1 polymer ?
#
loop_
_entity_poly.entity_id
_entity_poly.type
_entity_poly.pdbx_seq_one_letter_code
_entity_poly.pdbx_strand_id
1 'polypeptide(L)'
;MTLNRVTQYVGITNNVARRSAEHLASKGINIQPLMQGLSRADARAVEQALIEIHGLGRNGGTLLNKINSISPTNPTYGAQLQRGYELLKTVGY
;
A
#
# COMPACT_ATOMS: atom_id res chain seq x y z
N MET A 1 9.88 -7.89 -23.85
CA MET A 1 10.42 -7.92 -22.48
C MET A 1 9.24 -7.72 -21.52
N THR A 2 8.65 -8.81 -21.05
CA THR A 2 7.51 -8.78 -20.13
C THR A 2 8.02 -8.37 -18.75
N LEU A 3 7.88 -7.08 -18.43
CA LEU A 3 8.11 -6.58 -17.07
C LEU A 3 7.09 -7.26 -16.16
N ASN A 4 7.53 -8.27 -15.41
CA ASN A 4 6.73 -8.86 -14.36
C ASN A 4 6.59 -7.79 -13.26
N ARG A 5 5.50 -7.02 -13.29
CA ARG A 5 5.28 -5.87 -12.41
C ARG A 5 4.84 -6.37 -11.03
N VAL A 6 5.79 -6.85 -10.25
CA VAL A 6 5.57 -7.20 -8.85
C VAL A 6 5.45 -5.93 -8.02
N THR A 7 4.38 -5.81 -7.23
CA THR A 7 4.22 -4.70 -6.28
C THR A 7 5.25 -4.85 -5.16
N GLN A 8 6.16 -3.89 -5.05
CA GLN A 8 7.28 -3.93 -4.08
C GLN A 8 7.14 -2.90 -2.95
N TYR A 9 6.21 -1.95 -3.08
CA TYR A 9 5.99 -0.91 -2.08
C TYR A 9 4.59 -0.34 -2.19
N VAL A 10 3.99 -0.07 -1.04
CA VAL A 10 2.72 0.67 -0.93
C VAL A 10 2.84 1.74 0.14
N GLY A 11 2.09 2.84 -0.01
CA GLY A 11 2.22 3.97 0.92
C GLY A 11 1.21 5.07 0.69
N ILE A 12 0.89 5.79 1.76
CA ILE A 12 0.06 7.01 1.70
C ILE A 12 0.93 8.27 1.56
N THR A 13 0.50 9.21 0.73
CA THR A 13 1.17 10.51 0.59
C THR A 13 0.20 11.61 0.14
N ASN A 14 0.46 12.83 0.58
CA ASN A 14 -0.19 14.05 0.10
C ASN A 14 0.58 14.72 -1.06
N ASN A 15 1.79 14.25 -1.38
CA ASN A 15 2.63 14.79 -2.44
C ASN A 15 3.31 13.65 -3.19
N VAL A 16 2.62 13.15 -4.22
CA VAL A 16 3.08 12.03 -5.04
C VAL A 16 4.37 12.38 -5.77
N ALA A 17 4.50 13.59 -6.31
CA ALA A 17 5.69 14.00 -7.07
C ALA A 17 6.96 13.89 -6.23
N ARG A 18 6.95 14.48 -5.01
CA ARG A 18 8.06 14.39 -4.07
C ARG A 18 8.35 12.94 -3.67
N ARG A 19 7.31 12.18 -3.29
CA ARG A 19 7.48 10.78 -2.86
C ARG A 19 8.07 9.90 -3.96
N SER A 20 7.61 10.10 -5.20
CA SER A 20 8.08 9.36 -6.37
C SER A 20 9.55 9.64 -6.64
N ALA A 21 9.97 10.91 -6.61
CA ALA A 21 11.37 11.29 -6.79
C ALA A 21 12.28 10.68 -5.72
N GLU A 22 11.88 10.74 -4.44
CA GLU A 22 12.65 10.16 -3.33
C GLU A 22 12.80 8.65 -3.45
N HIS A 23 11.71 7.94 -3.77
CA HIS A 23 11.72 6.48 -3.90
C HIS A 23 12.46 6.01 -5.15
N LEU A 24 12.36 6.75 -6.26
CA LEU A 24 13.12 6.46 -7.46
C LEU A 24 14.62 6.64 -7.20
N ALA A 25 15.02 7.76 -6.59
CA ALA A 25 16.43 8.06 -6.33
C ALA A 25 17.06 7.11 -5.30
N SER A 26 16.35 6.77 -4.22
CA SER A 26 16.92 5.98 -3.11
C SER A 26 16.73 4.47 -3.25
N LYS A 27 15.71 4.00 -3.99
CA LYS A 27 15.32 2.58 -4.05
C LYS A 27 15.10 2.07 -5.48
N GLY A 28 15.17 2.92 -6.50
CA GLY A 28 14.84 2.54 -7.87
C GLY A 28 13.36 2.17 -8.07
N ILE A 29 12.47 2.57 -7.16
CA ILE A 29 11.05 2.22 -7.21
C ILE A 29 10.28 3.34 -7.89
N ASN A 30 9.60 3.01 -8.99
CA ASN A 30 8.65 3.91 -9.62
C ASN A 30 7.31 3.90 -8.86
N ILE A 31 6.91 5.04 -8.32
CA ILE A 31 5.64 5.19 -7.59
C ILE A 31 4.56 5.63 -8.57
N GLN A 32 3.40 4.97 -8.51
CA GLN A 32 2.23 5.32 -9.30
C GLN A 32 1.04 5.55 -8.35
N PRO A 33 0.24 6.61 -8.54
CA PRO A 33 -1.00 6.78 -7.79
C PRO A 33 -1.96 5.60 -8.03
N LEU A 34 -2.55 5.08 -6.96
CA LEU A 34 -3.61 4.05 -7.03
C LEU A 34 -4.99 4.66 -6.78
N MET A 35 -5.14 5.43 -5.70
CA MET A 35 -6.38 6.10 -5.31
C MET A 35 -6.08 7.51 -4.79
N GLN A 36 -7.02 8.44 -4.97
CA GLN A 36 -6.93 9.83 -4.52
C GLN A 36 -8.24 10.25 -3.86
N GLY A 37 -8.22 11.35 -3.09
CA GLY A 37 -9.42 11.89 -2.44
C GLY A 37 -9.94 11.08 -1.25
N LEU A 38 -9.16 10.11 -0.75
CA LEU A 38 -9.52 9.30 0.41
C LEU A 38 -9.35 10.07 1.72
N SER A 39 -10.21 9.78 2.69
CA SER A 39 -9.94 10.14 4.08
C SER A 39 -8.65 9.44 4.55
N ARG A 40 -7.98 9.99 5.58
CA ARG A 40 -6.77 9.34 6.11
C ARG A 40 -7.07 7.94 6.66
N ALA A 41 -8.27 7.71 7.19
CA ALA A 41 -8.69 6.39 7.67
C ALA A 41 -8.84 5.39 6.51
N ASP A 42 -9.56 5.77 5.45
CA ASP A 42 -9.71 4.95 4.25
C ASP A 42 -8.35 4.67 3.58
N ALA A 43 -7.47 5.67 3.52
CA ALA A 43 -6.13 5.50 2.95
C ALA A 43 -5.29 4.47 3.73
N ARG A 44 -5.38 4.46 5.08
CA ARG A 44 -4.71 3.44 5.91
C ARG A 44 -5.33 2.05 5.77
N ALA A 45 -6.66 1.98 5.66
CA ALA A 45 -7.39 0.75 5.40
C ALA A 45 -6.93 0.11 4.08
N VAL A 46 -6.86 0.90 3.00
CA VAL A 46 -6.36 0.47 1.69
C VAL A 46 -4.89 0.05 1.76
N GLU A 47 -4.03 0.84 2.40
CA GLU A 47 -2.61 0.50 2.57
C GLU A 47 -2.44 -0.82 3.32
N GLN A 48 -3.22 -1.07 4.38
CA GLN A 48 -3.14 -2.33 5.12
C GLN A 48 -3.66 -3.52 4.30
N ALA A 49 -4.75 -3.35 3.55
CA ALA A 49 -5.26 -4.39 2.66
C ALA A 49 -4.22 -4.79 1.60
N LEU A 50 -3.52 -3.82 1.01
CA LEU A 50 -2.41 -4.11 0.10
C LEU A 50 -1.25 -4.83 0.80
N ILE A 51 -0.96 -4.50 2.06
CA ILE A 51 0.05 -5.21 2.85
C ILE A 51 -0.34 -6.68 3.09
N GLU A 52 -1.62 -6.97 3.31
CA GLU A 52 -2.12 -8.36 3.44
C GLU A 52 -2.06 -9.12 2.11
N ILE A 53 -2.38 -8.47 0.99
CA ILE A 53 -2.35 -9.10 -0.35
C ILE A 53 -0.93 -9.50 -0.76
N HIS A 54 0.04 -8.60 -0.54
CA HIS A 54 1.42 -8.78 -1.05
C HIS A 54 2.39 -9.32 -0.01
N GLY A 55 2.06 -9.17 1.27
CA GLY A 55 2.91 -9.54 2.40
C GLY A 55 4.13 -8.63 2.57
N LEU A 56 4.56 -8.45 3.82
CA LEU A 56 5.84 -7.83 4.12
C LEU A 56 6.99 -8.76 3.75
N GLY A 57 8.10 -8.21 3.25
CA GLY A 57 9.28 -9.00 2.84
C GLY A 57 9.87 -9.85 3.96
N ARG A 58 9.85 -9.36 5.21
CA ARG A 58 10.27 -10.14 6.38
C ARG A 58 9.41 -11.40 6.66
N ASN A 59 8.21 -11.45 6.07
CA ASN A 59 7.26 -12.56 6.17
C ASN A 59 7.18 -13.36 4.85
N GLY A 60 8.16 -13.20 3.95
CA GLY A 60 8.18 -13.88 2.64
C GLY A 60 7.31 -13.23 1.55
N GLY A 61 6.73 -12.06 1.81
CA GLY A 61 6.00 -11.29 0.81
C GLY A 61 6.91 -10.45 -0.09
N THR A 62 6.31 -9.63 -0.94
CA THR A 62 7.04 -8.83 -1.94
C THR A 62 7.35 -7.41 -1.47
N LEU A 63 6.72 -6.94 -0.39
CA LEU A 63 6.81 -5.54 0.01
C LEU A 63 8.10 -5.22 0.78
N LEU A 64 8.75 -4.15 0.36
CA LEU A 64 9.86 -3.50 1.05
C LEU A 64 9.40 -2.64 2.24
N ASN A 65 8.08 -2.54 2.46
CA ASN A 65 7.50 -1.96 3.67
C ASN A 65 8.05 -2.70 4.90
N LYS A 66 8.46 -1.95 5.93
CA LYS A 66 9.04 -2.53 7.16
C LYS A 66 7.98 -2.89 8.20
N ILE A 67 6.84 -2.21 8.15
CA ILE A 67 5.78 -2.28 9.15
C ILE A 67 4.41 -2.23 8.49
N ASN A 68 3.40 -2.66 9.25
CA ASN A 68 1.99 -2.51 8.91
C ASN A 68 1.55 -1.04 9.00
N SER A 69 0.55 -0.66 8.19
CA SER A 69 -0.13 0.63 8.31
C SER A 69 -1.09 0.64 9.49
N ILE A 70 -1.71 -0.50 9.82
CA ILE A 70 -2.60 -0.67 10.97
C ILE A 70 -2.02 -1.79 11.85
N SER A 71 -1.93 -1.57 13.16
CA SER A 71 -1.47 -2.62 14.08
C SER A 71 -2.41 -3.83 14.02
N PRO A 72 -1.89 -5.08 13.88
CA PRO A 72 -2.71 -6.29 13.95
C PRO A 72 -3.47 -6.45 15.28
N THR A 73 -2.98 -5.80 16.34
CA THR A 73 -3.63 -5.78 17.66
C THR A 73 -4.71 -4.70 17.81
N ASN A 74 -4.97 -3.91 16.76
CA ASN A 74 -6.03 -2.91 16.79
C ASN A 74 -7.41 -3.60 16.87
N PRO A 75 -8.29 -3.25 17.83
CA PRO A 75 -9.61 -3.87 17.95
C PRO A 75 -10.48 -3.78 16.69
N THR A 76 -10.28 -2.75 15.86
CA THR A 76 -11.02 -2.55 14.61
C THR A 76 -10.24 -2.99 13.38
N TYR A 77 -9.17 -3.78 13.53
CA TYR A 77 -8.32 -4.26 12.43
C TYR A 77 -9.15 -4.93 11.33
N GLY A 78 -9.99 -5.88 11.69
CA GLY A 78 -10.83 -6.62 10.74
C GLY A 78 -11.78 -5.70 9.96
N ALA A 79 -12.44 -4.75 10.64
CA ALA A 79 -13.35 -3.81 10.00
C ALA A 79 -12.63 -2.85 9.04
N GLN A 80 -11.45 -2.35 9.44
CA GLN A 80 -10.62 -1.51 8.57
C GLN A 80 -10.07 -2.29 7.38
N LEU A 81 -9.65 -3.54 7.59
CA LEU A 81 -9.15 -4.39 6.51
C LEU A 81 -10.26 -4.69 5.49
N GLN A 82 -11.46 -5.02 5.96
CA GLN A 82 -12.64 -5.20 5.12
C GLN A 82 -12.96 -3.95 4.29
N ARG A 83 -12.95 -2.77 4.92
CA ARG A 83 -13.11 -1.48 4.24
C ARG A 83 -12.05 -1.25 3.16
N GLY A 84 -10.80 -1.60 3.46
CA GLY A 84 -9.69 -1.52 2.50
C GLY A 84 -9.94 -2.38 1.26
N TYR A 85 -10.38 -3.63 1.45
CA TYR A 85 -10.74 -4.52 0.33
C TYR A 85 -11.92 -4.00 -0.48
N GLU A 86 -12.94 -3.45 0.16
CA GLU A 86 -14.09 -2.84 -0.55
C GLU A 86 -13.65 -1.69 -1.45
N LEU A 87 -12.77 -0.81 -0.96
CA LEU A 87 -12.24 0.30 -1.73
C LEU A 87 -11.36 -0.16 -2.90
N LEU A 88 -10.49 -1.15 -2.68
CA LEU A 88 -9.65 -1.74 -3.71
C LEU A 88 -10.48 -2.35 -4.86
N LYS A 89 -11.60 -3.01 -4.54
CA LYS A 89 -12.53 -3.53 -5.56
C LYS A 89 -13.09 -2.45 -6.47
N THR A 90 -13.29 -1.22 -5.98
CA THR A 90 -13.85 -0.12 -6.80
C THR A 90 -12.92 0.32 -7.94
N VAL A 91 -11.62 0.02 -7.82
CA VAL A 91 -10.61 0.31 -8.85
C VAL A 91 -10.13 -0.95 -9.59
N GLY A 92 -10.83 -2.08 -9.41
CA GLY A 92 -10.53 -3.34 -10.10
C GLY A 92 -9.22 -4.00 -9.66
N TYR A 93 -8.80 -3.75 -8.42
CA TYR A 93 -7.67 -4.43 -7.79
C TYR A 93 -8.07 -5.81 -7.28
#